data_AF-A0A8S9ZB42-F1
#
_entry.id   AF-A0A8S9ZB42-F1
#
_cell.length_a   1.000
_cell.length_b   1.000
_cell.length_c   1.000
_cell.angle_alpha   90.00
_cell.angle_beta   90.00
_cell.angle_gamma   90.00
#
_symmetry.space_group_name_H-M   'P 1'
#
loop_
_entity.id
_entity.type
_entity.pdbx_description
1 polymer ?
#
loop_
_entity_poly.entity_id
_entity_poly.type
_entity_poly.pdbx_seq_one_letter_code
_entity_poly.pdbx_strand_id
1 'polypeptide(L)'
;MEKKLNFLRRLGEILLKEEKYIAELDAKTGASLKLTILNRSGRIWTMVAGGGASVVFTDTICDLNGASELANYGEYSGDPSESQTFEYAKTILSIMTEGNPHPKGKVLIIGGSIANFTNVAATFKNVNKGIINAIETFAEKLRTHKVVIFVRRGGPNYQGGLRKFKGSSLRLDIPIHVFGPETHMTSIVGAALGVKPIPEASLAPHTTGQFLLTPGHVDKSESSTSQTQRSDSSTKKIRQMVVYEIVK
;
A
#
# COMPACT_ATOMS: atom_id res chain seq x y z
N MET A 1 1.79 -32.50 12.09
CA MET A 1 1.22 -32.59 10.73
C MET A 1 1.40 -31.24 10.05
N GLU A 2 2.40 -31.10 9.19
CA GLU A 2 2.52 -29.93 8.31
C GLU A 2 1.34 -29.89 7.36
N LYS A 3 0.50 -28.85 7.44
CA LYS A 3 -0.51 -28.58 6.42
C LYS A 3 0.23 -28.08 5.18
N LYS A 4 0.41 -28.97 4.20
CA LYS A 4 0.97 -28.64 2.89
C LYS A 4 0.04 -27.61 2.23
N LEU A 5 0.54 -26.39 2.02
CA LEU A 5 -0.21 -25.33 1.33
C LEU A 5 -0.35 -25.72 -0.15
N ASN A 6 -1.54 -26.15 -0.56
CA ASN A 6 -1.82 -26.46 -1.96
C ASN A 6 -2.21 -25.18 -2.69
N PHE A 7 -1.29 -24.63 -3.47
CA PHE A 7 -1.48 -23.40 -4.24
C PHE A 7 -2.29 -23.63 -5.54
N LEU A 8 -2.39 -24.88 -6.00
CA LEU A 8 -3.10 -25.23 -7.23
C LEU A 8 -4.52 -25.71 -6.92
N ARG A 9 -5.51 -24.89 -7.29
CA ARG A 9 -6.90 -25.33 -7.37
C ARG A 9 -7.00 -26.42 -8.44
N ARG A 10 -7.57 -27.58 -8.11
CA ARG A 10 -7.73 -28.66 -9.10
C ARG A 10 -8.77 -28.25 -10.14
N LEU A 11 -8.54 -28.66 -11.39
CA LEU A 11 -9.52 -28.50 -12.46
C LEU A 11 -10.83 -29.16 -12.00
N GLY A 12 -11.93 -28.39 -11.92
CA GLY A 12 -13.24 -28.88 -11.48
C GLY A 12 -13.64 -28.57 -10.03
N GLU A 13 -12.78 -27.93 -9.22
CA GLU A 13 -13.20 -27.47 -7.89
C GLU A 13 -14.19 -26.30 -7.98
N ILE A 14 -15.29 -26.42 -7.22
CA ILE A 14 -16.38 -25.44 -7.17
C ILE A 14 -15.87 -24.17 -6.49
N LEU A 15 -16.07 -23.02 -7.15
CA LEU A 15 -15.78 -21.71 -6.56
C LEU A 15 -16.53 -21.54 -5.24
N LEU A 16 -15.84 -21.04 -4.22
CA LEU A 16 -16.53 -20.59 -3.02
C LEU A 16 -17.49 -19.46 -3.38
N LYS A 17 -18.54 -19.28 -2.56
CA LYS A 17 -19.57 -18.26 -2.79
C LYS A 17 -18.95 -16.87 -3.02
N GLU A 18 -17.93 -16.52 -2.24
CA GLU A 18 -17.26 -15.22 -2.34
C GLU A 18 -16.36 -15.11 -3.57
N GLU A 19 -15.67 -16.19 -3.95
CA GLU A 19 -14.86 -16.22 -5.18
C GLU A 19 -15.76 -16.10 -6.42
N LYS A 20 -16.91 -16.77 -6.41
CA LYS A 20 -17.93 -16.66 -7.47
C LYS A 20 -18.47 -15.23 -7.56
N TYR A 21 -18.77 -14.60 -6.41
CA TYR A 21 -19.23 -13.22 -6.38
C TYR A 21 -18.20 -12.25 -6.99
N ILE A 22 -16.92 -12.39 -6.66
CA ILE A 22 -15.86 -11.58 -7.26
C ILE A 22 -15.70 -11.87 -8.76
N ALA A 23 -15.77 -13.13 -9.18
CA ALA A 23 -15.71 -13.49 -10.60
C ALA A 23 -16.88 -12.90 -11.41
N GLU A 24 -18.09 -12.86 -10.83
CA GLU A 24 -19.25 -12.20 -11.45
C GLU A 24 -19.12 -10.68 -11.52
N LEU A 25 -18.47 -10.07 -10.51
CA LEU A 25 -18.17 -8.63 -10.50
C LEU A 25 -17.12 -8.29 -11.57
N ASP A 26 -16.08 -9.10 -11.69
CA ASP A 26 -15.01 -9.03 -12.71
C ASP A 26 -15.58 -9.12 -14.13
N ALA A 27 -16.48 -10.07 -14.39
CA ALA A 27 -17.09 -10.25 -15.70
C ALA A 27 -17.97 -9.06 -16.17
N LYS A 28 -18.34 -8.16 -15.25
CA LYS A 28 -19.20 -6.99 -15.51
C LYS A 28 -18.41 -5.68 -15.60
N THR A 29 -17.08 -5.73 -15.67
CA THR A 29 -16.24 -4.54 -15.71
C THR A 29 -15.06 -4.67 -16.67
N GLY A 30 -14.53 -3.52 -17.12
CA GLY A 30 -13.24 -3.46 -17.82
C GLY A 30 -12.04 -3.46 -16.87
N ALA A 31 -12.26 -3.35 -15.56
CA ALA A 31 -11.24 -3.57 -14.54
C ALA A 31 -10.96 -5.07 -14.38
N SER A 32 -9.89 -5.43 -13.66
CA SER A 32 -9.62 -6.81 -13.24
C SER A 32 -9.80 -6.92 -11.74
N LEU A 33 -10.59 -7.90 -11.29
CA LEU A 33 -10.85 -8.22 -9.90
C LEU A 33 -10.71 -9.74 -9.72
N LYS A 34 -9.72 -10.18 -8.96
CA LYS A 34 -9.43 -11.61 -8.77
C LYS A 34 -9.33 -11.93 -7.29
N LEU A 35 -9.98 -13.00 -6.86
CA LEU A 35 -9.90 -13.48 -5.48
C LEU A 35 -9.86 -15.02 -5.47
N THR A 36 -8.95 -15.55 -4.68
CA THR A 36 -8.83 -16.97 -4.38
C THR A 36 -8.56 -17.12 -2.88
N ILE A 37 -9.35 -17.94 -2.20
CA ILE A 37 -9.21 -18.20 -0.77
C ILE A 37 -8.33 -19.43 -0.58
N LEU A 38 -7.19 -19.24 0.08
CA LEU A 38 -6.20 -20.29 0.33
C LEU A 38 -6.41 -20.94 1.70
N ASN A 39 -6.62 -20.12 2.73
CA ASN A 39 -6.83 -20.56 4.10
C ASN A 39 -7.80 -19.61 4.80
N ARG A 40 -9.09 -19.99 4.86
CA ARG A 40 -10.13 -19.16 5.48
C ARG A 40 -9.85 -18.81 6.95
N SER A 41 -9.09 -19.67 7.65
CA SER A 41 -8.67 -19.45 9.05
C SER A 41 -7.34 -18.67 9.18
N GLY A 42 -6.66 -18.37 8.07
CA GLY A 42 -5.40 -17.66 8.05
C GLY A 42 -5.53 -16.24 8.60
N ARG A 43 -4.48 -15.75 9.25
CA ARG A 43 -4.45 -14.39 9.81
C ARG A 43 -3.93 -13.32 8.86
N ILE A 44 -3.26 -13.69 7.77
CA ILE A 44 -2.63 -12.76 6.83
C ILE A 44 -3.54 -12.59 5.62
N TRP A 45 -4.12 -11.40 5.48
CA TRP A 45 -5.02 -11.04 4.38
C TRP A 45 -4.37 -10.00 3.48
N THR A 46 -4.61 -10.11 2.18
CA THR A 46 -4.02 -9.20 1.18
C THR A 46 -5.10 -8.57 0.31
N MET A 47 -4.93 -7.28 0.04
CA MET A 47 -5.71 -6.51 -0.93
C MET A 47 -4.73 -5.64 -1.72
N VAL A 48 -4.14 -6.23 -2.76
CA VAL A 48 -3.03 -5.62 -3.51
C VAL A 48 -3.55 -5.18 -4.87
N ALA A 49 -3.26 -3.94 -5.27
CA ALA A 49 -3.61 -3.52 -6.63
C ALA A 49 -2.49 -3.78 -7.65
N GLY A 50 -2.83 -4.48 -8.73
CA GLY A 50 -1.95 -4.91 -9.81
C GLY A 50 -1.48 -6.36 -9.66
N GLY A 51 -1.70 -7.17 -10.70
CA GLY A 51 -1.32 -8.60 -10.70
C GLY A 51 0.17 -8.87 -10.48
N GLY A 52 1.07 -8.06 -11.03
CA GLY A 52 2.51 -8.21 -10.75
C GLY A 52 2.85 -7.91 -9.29
N ALA A 53 2.19 -6.91 -8.69
CA ALA A 53 2.40 -6.59 -7.29
C ALA A 53 1.83 -7.68 -6.37
N SER A 54 0.65 -8.23 -6.66
CA SER A 54 0.05 -9.29 -5.82
C SER A 54 0.94 -10.53 -5.74
N VAL A 55 1.61 -10.91 -6.82
CA VAL A 55 2.61 -11.98 -6.83
C VAL A 55 3.77 -11.63 -5.91
N VAL A 56 4.41 -10.48 -6.10
CA VAL A 56 5.58 -10.07 -5.30
C VAL A 56 5.26 -9.95 -3.80
N PHE A 57 4.08 -9.46 -3.44
CA PHE A 57 3.63 -9.45 -2.04
C PHE A 57 3.45 -10.86 -1.49
N THR A 58 2.88 -11.77 -2.28
CA THR A 58 2.69 -13.18 -1.91
C THR A 58 4.02 -13.88 -1.71
N ASP A 59 4.97 -13.72 -2.63
CA ASP A 59 6.31 -14.28 -2.53
C ASP A 59 7.00 -13.78 -1.26
N THR A 60 6.93 -12.48 -0.98
CA THR A 60 7.52 -11.92 0.25
C THR A 60 6.88 -12.50 1.51
N ILE A 61 5.56 -12.75 1.52
CA ILE A 61 4.89 -13.38 2.66
C ILE A 61 5.39 -14.82 2.83
N CYS A 62 5.56 -15.57 1.74
CA CYS A 62 6.08 -16.92 1.76
C CYS A 62 7.54 -16.98 2.24
N ASP A 63 8.40 -16.09 1.74
CA ASP A 63 9.81 -15.97 2.11
C ASP A 63 10.00 -15.65 3.59
N LEU A 64 9.06 -14.92 4.19
CA LEU A 64 9.04 -14.59 5.61
C LEU A 64 8.25 -15.60 6.45
N ASN A 65 8.13 -16.84 5.97
CA ASN A 65 7.46 -17.97 6.63
C ASN A 65 5.97 -17.75 6.95
N GLY A 66 5.30 -16.83 6.25
CA GLY A 66 3.88 -16.53 6.42
C GLY A 66 2.94 -17.45 5.62
N ALA A 67 3.47 -18.36 4.81
CA ALA A 67 2.70 -19.18 3.87
C ALA A 67 1.53 -19.94 4.53
N SER A 68 1.74 -20.57 5.70
CA SER A 68 0.70 -21.32 6.42
C SER A 68 -0.44 -20.44 6.93
N GLU A 69 -0.19 -19.14 7.08
CA GLU A 69 -1.12 -18.14 7.63
C GLU A 69 -1.72 -17.23 6.55
N LEU A 70 -1.30 -17.39 5.30
CA LEU A 70 -1.80 -16.63 4.16
C LEU A 70 -3.22 -17.08 3.80
N ALA A 71 -4.18 -16.16 3.93
CA ALA A 71 -5.58 -16.46 3.81
C ALA A 71 -6.11 -16.41 2.38
N ASN A 72 -5.59 -15.50 1.56
CA ASN A 72 -6.06 -15.27 0.21
C ASN A 72 -4.93 -14.86 -0.74
N TYR A 73 -5.15 -15.15 -2.01
CA TYR A 73 -4.44 -14.57 -3.15
C TYR A 73 -5.44 -13.81 -4.02
N GLY A 74 -5.07 -12.63 -4.49
CA GLY A 74 -5.98 -11.82 -5.29
C GLY A 74 -5.40 -10.46 -5.65
N GLU A 75 -6.07 -9.78 -6.57
CA GLU A 75 -5.69 -8.46 -7.03
C GLU A 75 -6.88 -7.65 -7.50
N TYR A 76 -6.69 -6.33 -7.55
CA TYR A 76 -7.56 -5.42 -8.29
C TYR A 76 -6.73 -4.50 -9.19
N SER A 77 -7.12 -4.29 -10.43
CA SER A 77 -6.40 -3.43 -11.38
C SER A 77 -7.29 -2.95 -12.51
N GLY A 78 -6.76 -2.15 -13.44
CA GLY A 78 -7.55 -1.62 -14.57
C GLY A 78 -8.57 -0.54 -14.18
N ASP A 79 -8.25 0.28 -13.17
CA ASP A 79 -9.07 1.44 -12.75
C ASP A 79 -10.51 1.07 -12.29
N PRO A 80 -10.68 0.20 -11.27
CA PRO A 80 -12.01 -0.11 -10.76
C PRO A 80 -12.66 1.11 -10.11
N SER A 81 -13.97 1.20 -10.25
CA SER A 81 -14.81 2.23 -9.62
C SER A 81 -14.83 2.12 -8.10
N GLU A 82 -15.33 3.17 -7.44
CA GLU A 82 -15.54 3.19 -5.98
C GLU A 82 -16.43 2.02 -5.52
N SER A 83 -17.54 1.77 -6.22
CA SER A 83 -18.50 0.69 -5.87
C SER A 83 -17.88 -0.69 -6.03
N GLN A 84 -17.12 -0.92 -7.11
CA GLN A 84 -16.42 -2.19 -7.31
C GLN A 84 -15.37 -2.43 -6.23
N THR A 85 -14.60 -1.40 -5.91
CA THR A 85 -13.58 -1.50 -4.85
C THR A 85 -14.23 -1.71 -3.48
N PHE A 86 -15.38 -1.08 -3.22
CA PHE A 86 -16.16 -1.30 -2.00
C PHE A 86 -16.64 -2.76 -1.89
N GLU A 87 -17.26 -3.32 -2.93
CA GLU A 87 -17.74 -4.71 -2.89
C GLU A 87 -16.61 -5.72 -2.81
N TYR A 88 -15.48 -5.46 -3.49
CA TYR A 88 -14.27 -6.27 -3.36
C TYR A 88 -13.72 -6.25 -1.92
N ALA A 89 -13.53 -5.05 -1.35
CA ALA A 89 -13.05 -4.89 0.02
C ALA A 89 -14.02 -5.52 1.03
N LYS A 90 -15.32 -5.23 0.93
CA LYS A 90 -16.38 -5.80 1.76
C LYS A 90 -16.38 -7.32 1.74
N THR A 91 -16.13 -7.94 0.59
CA THR A 91 -16.03 -9.40 0.47
C THR A 91 -14.87 -9.93 1.32
N ILE A 92 -13.67 -9.34 1.20
CA ILE A 92 -12.50 -9.71 2.02
C ILE A 92 -12.78 -9.48 3.52
N LEU A 93 -13.30 -8.30 3.87
CA LEU A 93 -13.59 -7.93 5.26
C LEU A 93 -14.65 -8.85 5.88
N SER A 94 -15.64 -9.29 5.10
CA SER A 94 -16.63 -10.27 5.52
C SER A 94 -15.96 -11.57 5.92
N ILE A 95 -15.16 -12.17 5.03
CA ILE A 95 -14.54 -13.47 5.28
C ILE A 95 -13.53 -13.39 6.44
N MET A 96 -12.72 -12.33 6.47
CA MET A 96 -11.69 -12.20 7.51
C MET A 96 -12.28 -11.94 8.91
N THR A 97 -13.56 -11.56 9.01
CA THR A 97 -14.26 -11.33 10.28
C THR A 97 -15.32 -12.40 10.59
N GLU A 98 -15.22 -13.57 9.95
CA GLU A 98 -16.02 -14.75 10.29
C GLU A 98 -15.44 -15.51 11.49
N GLY A 99 -16.35 -16.13 12.25
CA GLY A 99 -16.02 -17.05 13.34
C GLY A 99 -15.40 -16.36 14.55
N ASN A 100 -14.54 -17.10 15.26
CA ASN A 100 -13.87 -16.62 16.46
C ASN A 100 -12.61 -15.80 16.09
N PRO A 101 -12.27 -14.77 16.87
CA PRO A 101 -11.01 -14.04 16.70
C PRO A 101 -9.79 -14.95 16.73
N HIS A 102 -8.82 -14.66 15.86
CA HIS A 102 -7.55 -15.38 15.84
C HIS A 102 -6.72 -14.97 17.08
N PRO A 103 -6.05 -15.90 17.81
CA PRO A 103 -5.33 -15.57 19.05
C PRO A 103 -4.25 -14.49 18.88
N LYS A 104 -3.60 -14.45 17.72
CA LYS A 104 -2.56 -13.45 17.36
C LYS A 104 -3.13 -12.21 16.67
N GLY A 105 -4.44 -12.00 16.68
CA GLY A 105 -5.12 -11.06 15.80
C GLY A 105 -4.92 -11.40 14.32
N LYS A 106 -5.39 -10.53 13.43
CA LYS A 106 -5.24 -10.65 11.97
C LYS A 106 -4.59 -9.40 11.39
N VAL A 107 -3.98 -9.53 10.22
CA VAL A 107 -3.37 -8.42 9.48
C VAL A 107 -3.96 -8.31 8.09
N LEU A 108 -4.23 -7.08 7.66
CA LEU A 108 -4.67 -6.76 6.30
C LEU A 108 -3.62 -5.89 5.62
N ILE A 109 -3.03 -6.42 4.54
CA ILE A 109 -2.00 -5.75 3.75
C ILE A 109 -2.65 -5.16 2.50
N ILE A 110 -2.81 -3.84 2.50
CA ILE A 110 -3.34 -3.05 1.39
C ILE A 110 -2.15 -2.48 0.60
N GLY A 111 -1.71 -3.23 -0.40
CA GLY A 111 -0.41 -3.06 -1.06
C GLY A 111 -0.47 -2.56 -2.49
N GLY A 112 0.70 -2.30 -3.06
CA GLY A 112 0.80 -1.83 -4.43
C GLY A 112 2.14 -1.35 -4.93
N SER A 113 2.34 -1.52 -6.24
CA SER A 113 3.31 -0.74 -7.00
C SER A 113 2.88 0.73 -7.12
N ILE A 114 3.77 1.55 -7.67
CA ILE A 114 3.46 2.92 -8.07
C ILE A 114 2.61 2.83 -9.35
N ALA A 115 1.41 3.41 -9.34
CA ALA A 115 0.52 3.35 -10.51
C ALA A 115 0.97 4.33 -11.61
N ASN A 116 0.91 3.88 -12.87
CA ASN A 116 1.49 4.58 -14.03
C ASN A 116 0.50 5.42 -14.87
N PHE A 117 -0.80 5.43 -14.57
CA PHE A 117 -1.80 5.98 -15.50
C PHE A 117 -2.12 7.48 -15.27
N THR A 118 -2.43 8.19 -16.37
CA THR A 118 -2.58 9.66 -16.43
C THR A 118 -3.83 10.20 -15.71
N ASN A 119 -4.84 9.37 -15.38
CA ASN A 119 -6.08 9.76 -14.67
C ASN A 119 -6.14 9.32 -13.20
N VAL A 120 -4.98 9.07 -12.59
CA VAL A 120 -4.87 8.34 -11.32
C VAL A 120 -5.34 9.13 -10.08
N ALA A 121 -5.56 10.44 -10.20
CA ALA A 121 -6.11 11.25 -9.11
C ALA A 121 -7.52 10.82 -8.70
N ALA A 122 -8.41 10.67 -9.69
CA ALA A 122 -9.79 10.25 -9.50
C ALA A 122 -9.84 8.76 -9.14
N THR A 123 -9.07 7.93 -9.84
CA THR A 123 -8.93 6.49 -9.56
C THR A 123 -8.51 6.21 -8.12
N PHE A 124 -7.41 6.81 -7.64
CA PHE A 124 -6.98 6.59 -6.25
C PHE A 124 -7.97 7.12 -5.25
N LYS A 125 -8.61 8.26 -5.53
CA LYS A 125 -9.65 8.80 -4.66
C LYS A 125 -10.83 7.84 -4.55
N ASN A 126 -11.28 7.27 -5.67
CA ASN A 126 -12.42 6.36 -5.75
C ASN A 126 -12.11 5.01 -5.10
N VAL A 127 -10.98 4.40 -5.46
CA VAL A 127 -10.48 3.14 -4.88
C VAL A 127 -10.34 3.28 -3.37
N ASN A 128 -9.61 4.30 -2.89
CA ASN A 128 -9.39 4.47 -1.46
C ASN A 128 -10.69 4.78 -0.72
N LYS A 129 -11.62 5.53 -1.34
CA LYS A 129 -12.94 5.78 -0.75
C LYS A 129 -13.75 4.49 -0.62
N GLY A 130 -13.77 3.64 -1.64
CA GLY A 130 -14.44 2.34 -1.58
C GLY A 130 -13.89 1.44 -0.46
N ILE A 131 -12.55 1.37 -0.34
CA ILE A 131 -11.88 0.62 0.74
C ILE A 131 -12.22 1.18 2.11
N ILE A 132 -12.12 2.50 2.29
CA ILE A 132 -12.39 3.16 3.58
C ILE A 132 -13.85 2.97 3.98
N ASN A 133 -14.81 3.14 3.05
CA ASN A 133 -16.23 2.90 3.32
C ASN A 133 -16.48 1.45 3.77
N ALA A 134 -15.76 0.47 3.20
CA ALA A 134 -15.86 -0.92 3.62
C ALA A 134 -15.28 -1.11 5.04
N ILE A 135 -14.11 -0.52 5.34
CA ILE A 135 -13.52 -0.54 6.70
C ILE A 135 -14.48 0.08 7.72
N GLU A 136 -15.12 1.20 7.38
CA GLU A 136 -16.12 1.86 8.24
C GLU A 136 -17.32 0.95 8.49
N THR A 137 -17.81 0.26 7.46
CA THR A 137 -18.94 -0.69 7.56
C THR A 137 -18.62 -1.87 8.48
N PHE A 138 -17.35 -2.30 8.52
CA PHE A 138 -16.90 -3.45 9.31
C PHE A 138 -16.17 -3.06 10.60
N ALA A 139 -16.17 -1.77 10.98
CA ALA A 139 -15.25 -1.25 12.00
C ALA A 139 -15.34 -1.99 13.34
N GLU A 140 -16.55 -2.28 13.81
CA GLU A 140 -16.76 -3.05 15.04
C GLU A 140 -16.18 -4.47 14.94
N LYS A 141 -16.48 -5.18 13.85
CA LYS A 141 -15.96 -6.53 13.63
C LYS A 141 -14.43 -6.55 13.52
N LEU A 142 -13.84 -5.52 12.90
CA LEU A 142 -12.38 -5.39 12.78
C LEU A 142 -11.71 -5.19 14.14
N ARG A 143 -12.32 -4.39 15.03
CA ARG A 143 -11.85 -4.25 16.42
C ARG A 143 -11.97 -5.56 17.18
N THR A 144 -13.11 -6.25 17.11
CA THR A 144 -13.32 -7.56 17.75
C THR A 144 -12.30 -8.61 17.31
N HIS A 145 -11.92 -8.59 16.03
CA HIS A 145 -10.93 -9.52 15.47
C HIS A 145 -9.48 -9.05 15.62
N LYS A 146 -9.24 -7.90 16.28
CA LYS A 146 -7.92 -7.29 16.48
C LYS A 146 -7.16 -7.17 15.17
N VAL A 147 -7.82 -6.61 14.15
CA VAL A 147 -7.23 -6.42 12.82
C VAL A 147 -6.30 -5.22 12.82
N VAL A 148 -5.07 -5.42 12.34
CA VAL A 148 -4.10 -4.35 12.06
C VAL A 148 -3.96 -4.19 10.55
N ILE A 149 -4.06 -2.97 10.05
CA ILE A 149 -4.03 -2.67 8.62
C ILE A 149 -2.69 -2.01 8.25
N PHE A 150 -2.06 -2.49 7.18
CA PHE A 150 -0.85 -1.89 6.62
C PHE A 150 -1.14 -1.42 5.20
N VAL A 151 -0.91 -0.14 4.92
CA VAL A 151 -1.20 0.48 3.62
C VAL A 151 0.10 0.98 3.00
N ARG A 152 0.46 0.50 1.80
CA ARG A 152 1.54 1.08 1.01
C ARG A 152 1.07 1.31 -0.41
N ARG A 153 1.03 2.58 -0.82
CA ARG A 153 0.60 2.94 -2.17
C ARG A 153 1.28 4.20 -2.69
N GLY A 154 1.54 4.24 -3.99
CA GLY A 154 2.07 5.41 -4.70
C GLY A 154 1.40 5.62 -6.06
N GLY A 155 1.64 6.80 -6.63
CA GLY A 155 1.14 7.27 -7.93
C GLY A 155 0.46 8.64 -7.83
N PRO A 156 -0.03 9.24 -8.91
CA PRO A 156 -0.57 10.60 -8.88
C PRO A 156 -1.60 10.88 -7.77
N ASN A 157 -1.40 11.94 -6.98
CA ASN A 157 -2.27 12.36 -5.87
C ASN A 157 -2.47 11.34 -4.74
N TYR A 158 -1.57 10.36 -4.60
CA TYR A 158 -1.60 9.36 -3.54
C TYR A 158 -1.70 9.99 -2.13
N GLN A 159 -1.11 11.16 -1.91
CA GLN A 159 -1.07 11.83 -0.60
C GLN A 159 -2.48 12.08 -0.04
N GLY A 160 -3.43 12.45 -0.91
CA GLY A 160 -4.83 12.66 -0.50
C GLY A 160 -5.51 11.37 -0.05
N GLY A 161 -5.22 10.25 -0.73
CA GLY A 161 -5.69 8.92 -0.34
C GLY A 161 -5.11 8.47 1.00
N LEU A 162 -3.78 8.58 1.14
CA LEU A 162 -3.09 8.19 2.38
C LEU A 162 -3.53 9.02 3.60
N ARG A 163 -3.77 10.33 3.42
CA ARG A 163 -4.32 11.18 4.50
C ARG A 163 -5.67 10.69 4.99
N LYS A 164 -6.55 10.22 4.11
CA LYS A 164 -7.86 9.68 4.51
C LYS A 164 -7.71 8.41 5.34
N PHE A 165 -6.82 7.49 4.97
CA PHE A 165 -6.54 6.31 5.80
C PHE A 165 -6.04 6.69 7.20
N LYS A 166 -5.12 7.66 7.30
CA LYS A 166 -4.64 8.16 8.61
C LYS A 166 -5.79 8.76 9.43
N GLY A 167 -6.67 9.55 8.81
CA GLY A 167 -7.85 10.11 9.47
C GLY A 167 -8.85 9.05 9.94
N SER A 168 -9.11 8.02 9.11
CA SER A 168 -9.99 6.90 9.47
C SER A 168 -9.43 6.04 10.60
N SER A 169 -8.11 5.88 10.71
CA SER A 169 -7.48 5.16 11.82
C SER A 169 -7.86 5.75 13.18
N LEU A 170 -7.73 7.07 13.31
CA LEU A 170 -8.08 7.80 14.54
C LEU A 170 -9.58 7.77 14.81
N ARG A 171 -10.40 7.98 13.77
CA ARG A 171 -11.87 8.01 13.88
C ARG A 171 -12.48 6.68 14.29
N LEU A 172 -11.93 5.58 13.80
CA LEU A 172 -12.52 4.24 13.96
C LEU A 172 -11.87 3.43 15.07
N ASP A 173 -10.79 3.93 15.68
CA ASP A 173 -9.97 3.20 16.64
C ASP A 173 -9.51 1.84 16.10
N ILE A 174 -8.96 1.87 14.88
CA ILE A 174 -8.37 0.72 14.19
C ILE A 174 -6.92 1.06 13.87
N PRO A 175 -5.94 0.21 14.23
CA PRO A 175 -4.54 0.46 13.87
C PRO A 175 -4.33 0.40 12.35
N ILE A 176 -4.03 1.54 11.72
CA ILE A 176 -3.72 1.63 10.28
C ILE A 176 -2.35 2.30 10.10
N HIS A 177 -1.36 1.53 9.66
CA HIS A 177 -0.01 2.03 9.35
C HIS A 177 0.07 2.39 7.86
N VAL A 178 0.37 3.64 7.55
CA VAL A 178 0.24 4.19 6.19
C VAL A 178 1.56 4.70 5.65
N PHE A 179 1.96 4.18 4.49
CA PHE A 179 3.25 4.40 3.82
C PHE A 179 3.06 4.82 2.36
N GLY A 180 3.93 5.71 1.88
CA GLY A 180 3.96 6.19 0.51
C GLY A 180 5.05 5.54 -0.34
N PRO A 181 5.39 6.16 -1.49
CA PRO A 181 6.40 5.65 -2.42
C PRO A 181 7.83 5.69 -1.84
N GLU A 182 8.07 6.51 -0.81
CA GLU A 182 9.34 6.57 -0.08
C GLU A 182 9.68 5.26 0.66
N THR A 183 8.66 4.48 1.02
CA THR A 183 8.84 3.16 1.62
C THR A 183 8.90 2.10 0.53
N HIS A 184 9.89 1.20 0.59
CA HIS A 184 10.02 0.08 -0.35
C HIS A 184 8.74 -0.79 -0.33
N MET A 185 8.33 -1.26 -1.52
CA MET A 185 7.00 -1.82 -1.77
C MET A 185 6.60 -2.91 -0.78
N THR A 186 7.51 -3.84 -0.50
CA THR A 186 7.26 -5.01 0.33
C THR A 186 7.73 -4.85 1.78
N SER A 187 8.29 -3.69 2.17
CA SER A 187 8.76 -3.49 3.55
C SER A 187 7.64 -3.56 4.59
N ILE A 188 6.41 -3.24 4.19
CA ILE A 188 5.24 -3.37 5.06
C ILE A 188 4.88 -4.82 5.39
N VAL A 189 5.34 -5.78 4.59
CA VAL A 189 5.10 -7.21 4.83
C VAL A 189 5.87 -7.65 6.08
N GLY A 190 7.16 -7.33 6.16
CA GLY A 190 7.98 -7.66 7.34
C GLY A 190 7.42 -7.07 8.64
N ALA A 191 6.90 -5.84 8.58
CA ALA A 191 6.23 -5.20 9.71
C ALA A 191 4.90 -5.88 10.07
N ALA A 192 4.08 -6.22 9.07
CA ALA A 192 2.80 -6.90 9.29
C ALA A 192 2.96 -8.31 9.90
N LEU A 193 4.05 -9.00 9.56
CA LEU A 193 4.36 -10.31 10.13
C LEU A 193 5.08 -10.20 11.49
N GLY A 194 5.47 -9.01 11.93
CA GLY A 194 6.23 -8.80 13.17
C GLY A 194 7.69 -9.28 13.09
N VAL A 195 8.21 -9.52 11.89
CA VAL A 195 9.59 -9.98 11.64
C VAL A 195 10.56 -8.80 11.56
N LYS A 196 10.07 -7.64 11.13
CA LYS A 196 10.84 -6.40 11.02
C LYS A 196 10.11 -5.28 11.78
N PRO A 197 10.83 -4.25 12.29
CA PRO A 197 10.18 -3.09 12.88
C PRO A 197 9.32 -2.37 11.84
N ILE A 198 8.33 -1.62 12.33
CA ILE A 198 7.50 -0.75 11.48
C ILE A 198 8.44 0.28 10.83
N PRO A 199 8.46 0.41 9.49
CA PRO A 199 9.32 1.38 8.81
C PRO A 199 9.06 2.79 9.34
N GLU A 200 10.13 3.56 9.54
CA GLU A 200 9.98 4.99 9.79
C GLU A 200 9.49 5.67 8.51
N ALA A 201 8.46 6.51 8.62
CA ALA A 201 8.02 7.32 7.50
C ALA A 201 9.13 8.33 7.17
N SER A 202 9.82 8.17 6.03
CA SER A 202 10.79 9.16 5.58
C SER A 202 10.10 10.52 5.42
N LEU A 203 10.59 11.53 6.13
CA LEU A 203 10.12 12.91 6.08
C LEU A 203 10.55 13.66 4.80
N ALA A 204 11.23 13.00 3.87
CA ALA A 204 11.80 13.66 2.69
C ALA A 204 10.89 13.55 1.46
N PRO A 205 10.47 14.68 0.85
CA PRO A 205 9.79 14.65 -0.45
C PRO A 205 10.82 14.37 -1.54
N HIS A 206 10.87 13.14 -2.04
CA HIS A 206 11.64 12.81 -3.23
C HIS A 206 10.74 12.97 -4.46
N THR A 207 10.87 14.11 -5.15
CA THR A 207 10.29 14.33 -6.48
C THR A 207 10.97 13.40 -7.48
N THR A 208 10.30 12.31 -7.87
CA THR A 208 10.77 11.34 -8.88
C THR A 208 10.65 11.88 -10.31
N GLY A 209 11.02 13.15 -10.55
CA GLY A 209 10.83 13.84 -11.82
C GLY A 209 12.04 14.60 -12.37
N GLN A 210 13.14 14.74 -11.61
CA GLN A 210 14.26 15.60 -12.02
C GLN A 210 15.40 14.87 -12.74
N PHE A 211 15.27 13.57 -13.04
CA PHE A 211 16.35 12.78 -13.65
C PHE A 211 16.22 12.59 -15.18
N LEU A 212 15.14 13.07 -15.82
CA LEU A 212 14.90 12.81 -17.26
C LEU A 212 14.87 14.07 -18.15
N LEU A 213 15.23 15.25 -17.65
CA LEU A 213 15.31 16.46 -18.47
C LEU A 213 16.59 17.24 -18.17
N THR A 214 17.71 16.78 -18.70
CA THR A 214 18.87 17.65 -18.95
C THR A 214 19.15 17.59 -20.45
N PRO A 215 18.79 18.61 -21.24
CA PRO A 215 19.24 18.71 -22.61
C PRO A 215 20.76 18.88 -22.63
N GLY A 216 21.41 18.14 -23.52
CA GLY A 216 22.86 18.02 -23.63
C GLY A 216 23.61 19.34 -23.74
N HIS A 217 24.81 19.31 -23.17
CA HIS A 217 25.91 20.23 -23.35
C HIS A 217 26.15 20.50 -24.85
N VAL A 218 26.12 21.77 -25.26
CA VAL A 218 26.73 22.22 -26.51
C VAL A 218 27.70 23.33 -26.15
N ASP A 219 28.99 23.04 -26.29
CA ASP A 219 30.08 24.00 -26.23
C ASP A 219 29.96 25.05 -27.33
N LYS A 220 30.19 26.33 -26.98
CA LYS A 220 30.80 27.32 -27.87
C LYS A 220 31.38 28.51 -27.08
N SER A 221 32.57 28.89 -27.51
CA SER A 221 33.57 29.78 -26.94
C SER A 221 33.43 31.27 -27.32
N GLU A 222 33.98 32.13 -26.45
CA GLU A 222 34.51 33.51 -26.64
C GLU A 222 33.54 34.64 -27.10
N SER A 223 33.56 35.89 -26.62
CA SER A 223 34.69 36.79 -26.27
C SER A 223 34.24 38.03 -25.44
N SER A 224 35.20 38.61 -24.69
CA SER A 224 35.39 39.99 -24.16
C SER A 224 34.28 41.05 -24.32
N THR A 225 33.98 41.93 -23.34
CA THR A 225 34.85 43.07 -22.95
C THR A 225 34.35 43.76 -21.64
N SER A 226 35.33 44.36 -20.97
CA SER A 226 35.49 45.05 -19.68
C SER A 226 34.48 46.07 -19.12
N GLN A 227 34.61 46.27 -17.79
CA GLN A 227 34.55 47.50 -16.96
C GLN A 227 33.50 47.44 -15.83
N THR A 228 33.66 47.91 -14.59
CA THR A 228 34.75 48.41 -13.73
C THR A 228 34.10 48.56 -12.33
N GLN A 229 34.81 48.16 -11.26
CA GLN A 229 34.73 48.59 -9.85
C GLN A 229 33.36 48.88 -9.16
N ARG A 230 33.15 48.26 -7.99
CA ARG A 230 33.37 48.89 -6.66
C ARG A 230 32.97 47.95 -5.51
N SER A 231 33.94 47.74 -4.62
CA SER A 231 33.85 47.55 -3.15
C SER A 231 32.45 47.58 -2.52
N ASP A 232 32.12 46.60 -1.66
CA ASP A 232 32.42 46.76 -0.23
C ASP A 232 32.30 45.45 0.56
N SER A 233 33.08 45.43 1.64
CA SER A 233 33.21 44.43 2.69
C SER A 233 31.92 44.19 3.46
N SER A 234 31.67 42.96 3.92
CA SER A 234 31.67 42.64 5.36
C SER A 234 31.25 41.20 5.65
N THR A 235 32.13 40.57 6.41
CA THR A 235 32.08 39.27 7.06
C THR A 235 30.91 39.18 8.06
N LYS A 236 30.15 38.08 8.07
CA LYS A 236 29.70 37.44 9.32
C LYS A 236 29.15 36.01 9.13
N LYS A 237 29.97 35.06 9.59
CA LYS A 237 29.62 33.69 10.02
C LYS A 237 28.63 33.73 11.17
N ILE A 238 27.54 32.96 11.11
CA ILE A 238 26.85 32.36 12.29
C ILE A 238 26.30 30.99 11.81
N ARG A 239 27.01 29.89 12.02
CA ARG A 239 26.94 28.94 13.16
C ARG A 239 25.57 28.30 13.41
N GLN A 240 25.38 27.17 12.73
CA GLN A 240 24.91 25.87 13.23
C GLN A 240 24.71 25.77 14.75
N MET A 241 23.51 25.36 15.17
CA MET A 241 23.25 24.86 16.52
C MET A 241 22.48 23.53 16.41
N VAL A 242 23.22 22.46 16.64
CA VAL A 242 22.72 21.10 16.91
C VAL A 242 22.51 21.02 18.42
N VAL A 243 21.37 20.53 18.89
CA VAL A 243 21.19 20.07 20.26
C VAL A 243 20.68 18.63 20.20
N TYR A 244 21.55 17.71 20.63
CA TYR A 244 21.27 16.33 21.01
C TYR A 244 21.17 16.31 22.55
N GLU A 245 20.09 15.75 23.11
CA GLU A 245 20.12 14.51 23.94
C GLU A 245 20.09 14.92 25.46
N ILE A 246 19.51 14.25 26.47
CA ILE A 246 19.50 12.85 26.94
C ILE A 246 18.45 12.73 28.08
N VAL A 247 17.72 11.60 28.11
CA VAL A 247 17.33 10.73 29.25
C VAL A 247 17.18 11.32 30.67
N LYS A 248 15.97 11.17 31.24
CA LYS A 248 15.72 10.41 32.49
C LYS A 248 14.23 10.08 32.63
#